data_AF-A0A3M2FJ44-F1
#
_entry.id   AF-A0A3M2FJ44-F1
#
_cell.length_a   1.000
_cell.length_b   1.000
_cell.length_c   1.000
_cell.angle_alpha   90.00
_cell.angle_beta   90.00
_cell.angle_gamma   90.00
#
_symmetry.space_group_name_H-M   'P 1'
#
loop_
_entity.id
_entity.type
_entity.pdbx_description
1 polymer ?
#
loop_
_entity_poly.entity_id
_entity_poly.type
_entity_poly.pdbx_seq_one_letter_code
_entity_poly.pdbx_strand_id
1 'polypeptide(L)'
;GEFVYDHPFLWGSKRTGPDLHRVGGKYPDAWHYNHMKDPRLMSPGSIMPPYPWLLEDTINEADIPAKIRAMQALGVPYPEGYDQQAVTDLKTQATHIANTLKEQGVQTDSDKEIIALIAYLQRLGTDIKGHNVAAQ
;
A
#
# COMPACT_ATOMS: atom_id res chain seq x y z
N GLY A 1 18.29 5.02 -4.76
CA GLY A 1 17.99 3.62 -4.42
C GLY A 1 16.53 3.51 -4.00
N GLU A 2 15.92 2.33 -4.04
CA GLU A 2 14.47 2.15 -3.74
C GLU A 2 14.07 2.60 -2.33
N PHE A 3 14.98 2.48 -1.36
CA PHE A 3 14.69 2.70 0.07
C PHE A 3 15.07 4.10 0.58
N VAL A 4 15.40 5.04 -0.31
CA VAL A 4 15.92 6.36 0.07
C VAL A 4 14.90 7.18 0.88
N TYR A 5 13.60 6.91 0.68
CA TYR A 5 12.51 7.64 1.32
C TYR A 5 11.81 6.84 2.43
N ASP A 6 12.37 5.70 2.85
CA ASP A 6 11.78 4.87 3.91
C ASP A 6 12.23 5.34 5.29
N HIS A 7 11.30 5.94 6.03
CA HIS A 7 11.54 6.45 7.38
C HIS A 7 10.51 5.88 8.38
N PRO A 8 10.88 4.89 9.21
CA PRO A 8 12.14 4.12 9.21
C PRO A 8 12.20 3.10 8.06
N PHE A 9 13.38 2.50 7.87
CA PHE A 9 13.55 1.39 6.93
C PHE A 9 12.76 0.15 7.38
N LEU A 10 12.22 -0.62 6.43
CA LEU A 10 11.40 -1.82 6.68
C LEU A 10 12.09 -3.12 6.27
N TRP A 11 13.42 -3.17 6.35
CA TRP A 11 14.18 -4.37 6.03
C TRP A 11 13.93 -5.46 7.09
N GLY A 12 13.51 -6.62 6.62
CA GLY A 12 13.31 -7.76 7.50
C GLY A 12 14.62 -8.27 8.10
N SER A 13 14.61 -8.56 9.40
CA SER A 13 15.67 -9.29 10.10
C SER A 13 15.39 -10.80 10.19
N LYS A 14 14.14 -11.21 9.90
CA LYS A 14 13.66 -12.59 9.92
C LYS A 14 12.65 -12.82 8.80
N ARG A 15 12.55 -14.08 8.34
CA ARG A 15 11.56 -14.53 7.34
C ARG A 15 10.73 -15.68 7.90
N THR A 16 9.64 -15.34 8.58
CA THR A 16 8.58 -16.31 8.92
C THR A 16 7.66 -16.51 7.71
N GLY A 17 7.33 -15.43 7.01
CA GLY A 17 6.73 -15.44 5.67
C GLY A 17 7.75 -15.06 4.58
N PRO A 18 7.34 -15.05 3.30
CA PRO A 18 8.17 -14.61 2.19
C PRO A 18 8.57 -13.13 2.28
N ASP A 19 9.62 -12.78 1.54
CA ASP A 19 10.03 -11.39 1.34
C ASP A 19 8.98 -10.60 0.53
N LEU A 20 8.71 -9.35 0.92
CA LEU A 20 7.68 -8.49 0.31
C LEU A 20 8.24 -7.41 -0.63
N HIS A 21 9.55 -7.19 -0.69
CA HIS A 21 10.12 -6.04 -1.37
C HIS A 21 9.82 -5.96 -2.87
N ARG A 22 9.37 -7.06 -3.50
CA ARG A 22 8.99 -7.11 -4.93
C ARG A 22 7.62 -7.76 -5.16
N VAL A 23 6.67 -7.52 -4.26
CA VAL A 23 5.31 -8.06 -4.38
C VAL A 23 4.40 -7.20 -5.27
N GLY A 24 4.78 -5.96 -5.57
CA GLY A 24 3.99 -5.06 -6.40
C GLY A 24 3.67 -5.63 -7.79
N GLY A 25 2.39 -5.70 -8.11
CA GLY A 25 1.84 -6.27 -9.35
C GLY A 25 1.96 -7.79 -9.46
N LYS A 26 2.45 -8.50 -8.44
CA LYS A 26 2.58 -9.97 -8.47
C LYS A 26 1.25 -10.69 -8.26
N TYR A 27 0.36 -10.11 -7.45
CA TYR A 27 -0.96 -10.63 -7.14
C TYR A 27 -2.02 -9.54 -7.35
N PRO A 28 -3.25 -9.90 -7.74
CA PRO A 28 -4.34 -8.94 -7.86
C PRO A 28 -4.79 -8.41 -6.50
N ASP A 29 -5.43 -7.24 -6.47
CA ASP A 29 -5.93 -6.61 -5.24
C ASP A 29 -6.84 -7.54 -4.44
N ALA A 30 -7.73 -8.30 -5.11
CA ALA A 30 -8.60 -9.28 -4.47
C ALA A 30 -7.84 -10.44 -3.82
N TRP A 31 -6.66 -10.81 -4.34
CA TRP A 31 -5.81 -11.79 -3.67
C TRP A 31 -5.29 -11.22 -2.36
N HIS A 32 -4.82 -9.97 -2.35
CA HIS A 32 -4.35 -9.31 -1.12
C HIS A 32 -5.49 -9.16 -0.10
N TYR A 33 -6.68 -8.73 -0.54
CA TYR A 33 -7.86 -8.63 0.32
C TYR A 33 -8.21 -9.96 0.97
N ASN A 34 -8.35 -11.02 0.16
CA ASN A 34 -8.71 -12.34 0.67
C ASN A 34 -7.62 -12.99 1.50
N HIS A 35 -6.34 -12.73 1.18
CA HIS A 35 -5.22 -13.22 1.96
C HIS A 35 -5.17 -12.55 3.34
N MET A 36 -5.49 -11.25 3.47
CA MET A 36 -5.58 -10.60 4.79
C MET A 36 -6.80 -11.07 5.58
N LYS A 37 -7.92 -11.36 4.89
CA LYS A 37 -9.13 -11.91 5.51
C LYS A 37 -8.90 -13.31 6.10
N ASP A 38 -8.37 -14.22 5.29
CA ASP A 38 -7.98 -15.56 5.73
C ASP A 38 -6.81 -16.06 4.85
N PRO A 39 -5.57 -15.99 5.35
CA PRO A 39 -4.39 -16.37 4.59
C PRO A 39 -4.45 -17.80 4.04
N ARG A 40 -5.16 -18.70 4.72
CA ARG A 40 -5.27 -20.12 4.33
C ARG A 40 -6.12 -20.33 3.09
N LEU A 41 -7.00 -19.39 2.74
CA LEU A 41 -7.80 -19.46 1.51
C LEU A 41 -6.92 -19.25 0.28
N MET A 42 -5.97 -18.32 0.37
CA MET A 42 -5.11 -17.94 -0.75
C MET A 42 -3.79 -18.71 -0.75
N SER A 43 -3.33 -19.16 0.41
CA SER A 43 -2.10 -19.93 0.60
C SER A 43 -2.37 -21.10 1.57
N PRO A 44 -2.70 -22.30 1.06
CA PRO A 44 -2.95 -23.47 1.90
C PRO A 44 -1.78 -23.77 2.83
N GLY A 45 -2.05 -23.93 4.11
CA GLY A 45 -1.02 -24.15 5.13
C GLY A 45 -0.30 -22.88 5.61
N SER A 46 -0.76 -21.68 5.22
CA SER A 46 -0.21 -20.43 5.74
C SER A 46 -0.31 -20.36 7.26
N ILE A 47 0.81 -19.95 7.89
CA ILE A 47 0.91 -19.66 9.32
C ILE A 47 0.69 -18.18 9.65
N MET A 48 0.40 -17.36 8.64
CA MET A 48 0.10 -15.95 8.84
C MET A 48 -1.24 -15.82 9.61
N PRO A 49 -1.31 -14.98 10.64
CA PRO A 49 -2.58 -14.66 11.29
C PRO A 49 -3.54 -13.93 10.32
N PRO A 50 -4.86 -14.11 10.46
CA PRO A 50 -5.82 -13.27 9.76
C PRO A 50 -5.83 -11.85 10.37
N TYR A 51 -6.12 -10.85 9.54
CA TYR A 51 -6.22 -9.42 9.88
C TYR A 51 -7.61 -8.86 9.53
N PRO A 52 -8.72 -9.41 10.06
CA PRO A 52 -10.07 -9.04 9.64
C PRO A 52 -10.44 -7.58 9.96
N TRP A 53 -9.86 -6.99 11.02
CA TRP A 53 -10.12 -5.59 11.40
C TRP A 53 -9.76 -4.61 10.29
N LEU A 54 -8.77 -4.92 9.43
CA LEU A 54 -8.43 -4.08 8.29
C LEU A 54 -9.59 -3.91 7.29
N LEU A 55 -10.52 -4.87 7.25
CA LEU A 55 -11.69 -4.84 6.37
C LEU A 55 -12.86 -4.07 7.01
N GLU A 56 -12.82 -3.85 8.32
CA GLU A 56 -13.89 -3.24 9.11
C GLU A 56 -13.58 -1.78 9.44
N ASP A 57 -12.35 -1.54 9.91
CA ASP A 57 -11.86 -0.25 10.37
C ASP A 57 -11.64 0.73 9.21
N THR A 58 -11.92 2.00 9.48
CA THR A 58 -11.77 3.12 8.56
C THR A 58 -10.48 3.86 8.81
N ILE A 59 -9.79 4.25 7.73
CA ILE A 59 -8.54 5.01 7.83
C ILE A 59 -8.76 6.39 8.48
N ASN A 60 -7.85 6.76 9.37
CA ASN A 60 -7.77 8.13 9.88
C ASN A 60 -6.94 9.02 8.95
N GLU A 61 -7.60 9.94 8.26
CA GLU A 61 -7.00 10.89 7.31
C GLU A 61 -6.40 12.14 7.99
N ALA A 62 -6.77 12.43 9.24
CA ALA A 62 -6.46 13.71 9.90
C ALA A 62 -4.96 13.97 10.03
N ASP A 63 -4.16 12.92 10.18
CA ASP A 63 -2.71 13.03 10.39
C ASP A 63 -1.91 13.05 9.07
N ILE A 64 -2.55 12.82 7.92
CA ILE A 64 -1.85 12.72 6.63
C ILE A 64 -1.08 14.01 6.30
N PRO A 65 -1.65 15.22 6.40
CA PRO A 65 -0.90 16.45 6.15
C PRO A 65 0.31 16.61 7.07
N ALA A 66 0.17 16.25 8.35
CA ALA A 66 1.26 16.32 9.32
C ALA A 66 2.39 15.33 8.98
N LYS A 67 2.05 14.12 8.54
CA LYS A 67 3.01 13.11 8.08
C LYS A 67 3.76 13.58 6.83
N ILE A 68 3.08 14.19 5.85
CA ILE A 68 3.74 14.74 4.65
C ILE A 68 4.76 15.81 5.03
N ARG A 69 4.39 16.76 5.89
CA ARG A 69 5.33 17.80 6.37
C ARG A 69 6.52 17.22 7.13
N ALA A 70 6.30 16.19 7.95
CA ALA A 70 7.38 15.49 8.63
C ALA A 70 8.32 14.80 7.64
N MET A 71 7.79 14.15 6.60
CA MET A 71 8.59 13.51 5.56
C MET A 71 9.38 14.52 4.73
N GLN A 72 8.80 15.69 4.43
CA GLN A 72 9.53 16.81 3.82
C GLN A 72 10.71 17.26 4.69
N ALA A 73 10.49 17.40 6.00
CA ALA A 73 11.56 17.76 6.94
C ALA A 73 12.67 16.70 7.01
N LEU A 74 12.35 15.43 6.77
CA LEU A 74 13.31 14.34 6.67
C LEU A 74 14.02 14.25 5.31
N GLY A 75 13.69 15.13 4.35
CA GLY A 75 14.33 15.21 3.04
C GLY A 75 13.61 14.44 1.94
N VAL A 76 12.40 13.93 2.17
CA VAL A 76 11.57 13.32 1.12
C VAL A 76 10.99 14.42 0.22
N PRO A 77 11.18 14.36 -1.11
CA PRO A 77 10.91 15.47 -2.02
C PRO A 77 9.42 15.59 -2.39
N TYR A 78 8.54 15.66 -1.39
CA TYR A 78 7.15 16.08 -1.63
C TYR A 78 7.13 17.57 -2.02
N PRO A 79 6.38 17.97 -3.08
CA PRO A 79 6.25 19.37 -3.47
C PRO A 79 5.78 20.27 -2.32
N GLU A 80 6.16 21.53 -2.35
CA GLU A 80 5.63 22.52 -1.41
C GLU A 80 4.09 22.58 -1.52
N GLY A 81 3.40 22.56 -0.38
CA GLY A 81 1.93 22.54 -0.33
C GLY A 81 1.29 21.18 -0.63
N TYR A 82 2.08 20.11 -0.86
CA TYR A 82 1.51 18.78 -1.14
C TYR A 82 0.62 18.25 0.00
N ASP A 83 0.89 18.67 1.23
CA ASP A 83 0.08 18.33 2.41
C ASP A 83 -1.39 18.77 2.31
N GLN A 84 -1.68 19.79 1.49
CA GLN A 84 -3.04 20.28 1.24
C GLN A 84 -3.83 19.42 0.24
N GLN A 85 -3.12 18.72 -0.66
CA GLN A 85 -3.72 17.85 -1.69
C GLN A 85 -3.61 16.35 -1.37
N ALA A 86 -2.73 15.96 -0.46
CA ALA A 86 -2.43 14.55 -0.17
C ALA A 86 -3.68 13.72 0.17
N VAL A 87 -4.65 14.28 0.90
CA VAL A 87 -5.91 13.58 1.22
C VAL A 87 -6.78 13.37 -0.02
N THR A 88 -6.80 14.32 -0.95
CA THR A 88 -7.51 14.20 -2.23
C THR A 88 -6.89 13.11 -3.12
N ASP A 89 -5.56 13.09 -3.21
CA ASP A 89 -4.82 12.07 -3.96
C ASP A 89 -5.04 10.67 -3.35
N LEU A 90 -4.98 10.57 -2.01
CA LEU A 90 -5.30 9.36 -1.26
C LEU A 90 -6.70 8.85 -1.60
N LYS A 91 -7.72 9.71 -1.56
CA LYS A 91 -9.11 9.33 -1.89
C LYS A 91 -9.28 8.89 -3.33
N THR A 92 -8.59 9.55 -4.26
CA THR A 92 -8.59 9.17 -5.67
C THR A 92 -8.03 7.77 -5.84
N GLN A 93 -6.87 7.49 -5.25
CA GLN A 93 -6.24 6.16 -5.30
C GLN A 93 -7.11 5.10 -4.60
N ALA A 94 -7.65 5.41 -3.44
CA ALA A 94 -8.49 4.51 -2.67
C ALA A 94 -9.76 4.11 -3.42
N THR A 95 -10.41 5.09 -4.07
CA THR A 95 -11.58 4.84 -4.93
C THR A 95 -11.24 3.97 -6.13
N HIS A 96 -10.08 4.20 -6.76
CA HIS A 96 -9.61 3.36 -7.86
C HIS A 96 -9.44 1.90 -7.41
N ILE A 97 -8.76 1.65 -6.29
CA ILE A 97 -8.55 0.29 -5.75
C ILE A 97 -9.88 -0.37 -5.37
N ALA A 98 -10.80 0.36 -4.72
CA ALA A 98 -12.11 -0.16 -4.38
C ALA A 98 -12.92 -0.58 -5.62
N ASN A 99 -12.83 0.20 -6.71
CA ASN A 99 -13.44 -0.17 -7.99
C ASN A 99 -12.78 -1.40 -8.62
N THR A 100 -11.45 -1.49 -8.59
CA THR A 100 -10.72 -2.69 -9.05
C THR A 100 -11.11 -3.94 -8.25
N LEU A 101 -11.25 -3.83 -6.93
CA LEU A 101 -11.74 -4.92 -6.08
C LEU A 101 -13.16 -5.33 -6.46
N LYS A 102 -14.04 -4.35 -6.73
CA LYS A 102 -15.42 -4.59 -7.17
C LYS A 102 -15.48 -5.37 -8.48
N GLU A 103 -14.64 -5.02 -9.45
CA GLU A 103 -14.49 -5.75 -10.72
C GLU A 103 -13.98 -7.19 -10.51
N GLN A 104 -13.18 -7.40 -9.46
CA GLN A 104 -12.66 -8.71 -9.05
C GLN A 104 -13.61 -9.47 -8.11
N GLY A 105 -14.84 -8.98 -7.91
CA GLY A 105 -15.87 -9.66 -7.12
C GLY A 105 -15.82 -9.40 -5.61
N VAL A 106 -15.02 -8.44 -5.15
CA VAL A 106 -14.92 -8.03 -3.74
C VAL A 106 -15.57 -6.67 -3.54
N GLN A 107 -16.63 -6.58 -2.74
CA GLN A 107 -17.22 -5.30 -2.34
C GLN A 107 -16.57 -4.82 -1.04
N THR A 108 -16.06 -3.59 -1.05
CA THR A 108 -15.52 -2.90 0.14
C THR A 108 -15.61 -1.40 -0.08
N ASP A 109 -15.78 -0.65 1.00
CA ASP A 109 -15.74 0.81 0.95
C ASP A 109 -14.28 1.28 0.74
N SER A 110 -14.10 2.44 0.09
CA SER A 110 -12.77 2.98 -0.21
C SER A 110 -12.04 3.53 1.01
N ASP A 111 -12.75 3.76 2.13
CA ASP A 111 -12.19 4.29 3.36
C ASP A 111 -11.63 3.19 4.30
N LYS A 112 -11.70 1.92 3.93
CA LYS A 112 -11.20 0.81 4.76
C LYS A 112 -9.69 0.73 4.80
N GLU A 113 -9.12 0.37 5.94
CA GLU A 113 -7.66 0.25 6.11
C GLU A 113 -7.02 -0.74 5.13
N ILE A 114 -7.74 -1.81 4.75
CA ILE A 114 -7.30 -2.79 3.75
C ILE A 114 -6.97 -2.14 2.40
N ILE A 115 -7.68 -1.07 2.02
CA ILE A 115 -7.42 -0.34 0.77
C ILE A 115 -6.03 0.31 0.81
N ALA A 116 -5.69 0.94 1.93
CA ALA A 116 -4.38 1.57 2.10
C ALA A 116 -3.25 0.52 2.14
N LEU A 117 -3.49 -0.65 2.77
CA LEU A 117 -2.53 -1.74 2.77
C LEU A 117 -2.30 -2.31 1.36
N ILE A 118 -3.36 -2.50 0.58
CA ILE A 118 -3.26 -2.94 -0.81
C ILE A 118 -2.46 -1.92 -1.63
N ALA A 119 -2.79 -0.63 -1.51
CA ALA A 119 -2.07 0.44 -2.19
C ALA A 119 -0.56 0.40 -1.91
N TYR A 120 -0.18 0.21 -0.64
CA TYR A 120 1.20 0.08 -0.22
C TYR A 120 1.88 -1.16 -0.82
N LEU A 121 1.27 -2.34 -0.69
CA LEU A 121 1.83 -3.60 -1.20
C LEU A 121 2.01 -3.57 -2.73
N GLN A 122 1.07 -2.96 -3.45
CA GLN A 122 1.14 -2.86 -4.91
C GLN A 122 2.29 -1.96 -5.39
N ARG A 123 2.77 -1.04 -4.56
CA ARG A 123 3.92 -0.18 -4.88
C ARG A 123 5.28 -0.83 -4.60
N LEU A 124 5.34 -1.88 -3.77
CA LEU A 124 6.62 -2.45 -3.34
C LEU A 124 7.41 -3.07 -4.51
N GLY A 125 8.57 -2.49 -4.79
CA GLY A 125 9.53 -2.99 -5.80
C GLY A 125 9.16 -2.67 -7.24
N THR A 126 8.24 -1.73 -7.47
CA THR A 126 7.88 -1.24 -8.80
C THR A 126 8.76 -0.09 -9.27
N ASP A 127 9.35 0.66 -8.33
CA ASP A 127 10.06 1.92 -8.62
C ASP A 127 11.36 1.72 -9.43
N ILE A 128 12.03 0.55 -9.35
CA ILE A 128 13.17 0.22 -10.25
C ILE A 128 12.74 -0.07 -11.69
N LYS A 129 11.52 -0.56 -11.92
CA LYS A 129 11.10 -1.03 -13.26
C LYS A 129 10.89 0.13 -14.26
N GLY A 130 11.04 1.38 -13.83
CA GLY A 130 10.70 2.59 -14.59
C GLY A 130 11.85 3.44 -15.14
N HIS A 131 13.12 3.08 -14.99
CA HIS A 131 14.22 3.83 -15.64
C HIS A 131 14.58 3.26 -17.03
N ASN A 132 13.61 3.31 -17.95
CA ASN A 132 13.88 3.43 -19.39
C ASN A 132 13.22 4.74 -19.87
N VAL A 133 13.75 5.86 -19.39
CA VAL A 133 13.44 7.17 -20.00
C VAL A 133 14.33 7.25 -21.23
N ALA A 134 13.72 7.01 -22.40
CA ALA A 134 14.32 7.38 -23.67
C ALA A 134 14.68 8.86 -23.62
N ALA A 135 15.96 9.16 -23.85
CA ALA A 135 16.42 10.52 -24.12
C ALA A 135 15.62 11.08 -25.31
N GLN A 136 14.96 12.21 -25.08
CA GLN A 136 14.65 13.19 -26.12
C GLN A 136 15.72 14.27 -26.07
#